data_AF-A0A7S6M513-F1
#
_entry.id   AF-A0A7S6M513-F1
#
_cell.length_a   1.000
_cell.length_b   1.000
_cell.length_c   1.000
_cell.angle_alpha   90.00
_cell.angle_beta   90.00
_cell.angle_gamma   90.00
#
_symmetry.space_group_name_H-M   'P 1'
#
loop_
_entity.id
_entity.type
_entity.pdbx_description
1 polymer ?
#
loop_
_entity_poly.entity_id
_entity_poly.type
_entity_poly.pdbx_seq_one_letter_code
_entity_poly.pdbx_strand_id
1 'polypeptide(L)'
;MRRMFQATATFVATVGISMMMGGCPTDCASGDPAALVGLAQKIADCRMLEITACEIQLASKVANEASDEIDTELTAEEAEAAVDFLKLNDIKCIEELEALYECAQQDPDCAQIPDSLQSLIDEREQSKQ
;
A
#
# COMPACT_ATOMS: atom_id res chain seq x y z
N MET A 1 -27.28 -12.86 -13.23
CA MET A 1 -25.97 -12.22 -13.46
C MET A 1 -25.97 -10.81 -12.86
N ARG A 2 -26.02 -10.68 -11.53
CA ARG A 2 -26.16 -9.36 -10.86
C ARG A 2 -25.56 -9.32 -9.44
N ARG A 3 -24.68 -10.26 -9.10
CA ARG A 3 -24.15 -10.46 -7.75
C ARG A 3 -22.61 -10.43 -7.63
N MET A 4 -21.89 -10.06 -8.69
CA MET A 4 -20.42 -10.04 -8.68
C MET A 4 -19.80 -8.65 -8.46
N PHE A 5 -20.59 -7.57 -8.45
CA PHE A 5 -20.05 -6.20 -8.55
C PHE A 5 -19.98 -5.43 -7.23
N GLN A 6 -20.07 -6.09 -6.07
CA GLN A 6 -20.22 -5.38 -4.78
C GLN A 6 -19.07 -5.59 -3.79
N ALA A 7 -17.97 -6.23 -4.20
CA ALA A 7 -16.87 -6.59 -3.29
C ALA A 7 -15.64 -5.66 -3.36
N THR A 8 -15.55 -4.77 -4.36
CA THR A 8 -14.33 -3.97 -4.60
C THR A 8 -14.24 -2.67 -3.78
N ALA A 9 -15.31 -2.24 -3.10
CA ALA A 9 -15.34 -0.94 -2.41
C ALA A 9 -14.88 -0.98 -0.94
N THR A 10 -14.65 -2.16 -0.35
CA THR A 10 -14.47 -2.28 1.12
C THR A 10 -13.03 -2.59 1.55
N PHE A 11 -12.10 -2.82 0.61
CA PHE A 11 -10.80 -3.41 0.96
C PHE A 11 -9.71 -2.40 1.37
N VAL A 12 -9.90 -1.11 1.11
CA VAL A 12 -8.91 -0.08 1.48
C VAL A 12 -8.88 0.15 3.01
N ALA A 13 -9.81 -0.41 3.77
CA ALA A 13 -10.01 -0.09 5.19
C ALA A 13 -9.58 -1.18 6.20
N THR A 14 -8.95 -2.30 5.80
CA THR A 14 -8.73 -3.41 6.75
C THR A 14 -7.54 -4.30 6.41
N VAL A 15 -6.35 -3.73 6.33
CA VAL A 15 -5.11 -4.53 6.26
C VAL A 15 -4.61 -4.78 7.67
N GLY A 16 -5.36 -5.65 8.34
CA GLY A 16 -5.01 -6.18 9.64
C GLY A 16 -4.66 -7.66 9.60
N ILE A 17 -3.79 -8.03 10.54
CA ILE A 17 -3.49 -9.38 11.04
C ILE A 17 -2.40 -10.18 10.29
N SER A 18 -1.16 -10.04 10.82
CA SER A 18 -0.25 -11.10 11.32
C SER A 18 -0.18 -12.46 10.59
N MET A 19 1.03 -12.87 10.17
CA MET A 19 1.82 -13.98 10.76
C MET A 19 3.07 -14.35 9.95
N MET A 20 4.23 -14.28 10.63
CA MET A 20 5.34 -15.26 10.69
C MET A 20 6.03 -15.81 9.42
N MET A 21 7.37 -15.71 9.49
CA MET A 21 8.40 -16.62 8.93
C MET A 21 8.77 -16.46 7.45
N GLY A 22 9.80 -15.67 7.18
CA GLY A 22 10.56 -15.72 5.92
C GLY A 22 11.42 -14.49 5.76
N GLY A 23 12.75 -14.63 5.71
CA GLY A 23 13.67 -13.53 5.93
C GLY A 23 13.75 -12.50 4.81
N CYS A 24 13.71 -11.22 5.20
CA CYS A 24 14.29 -10.09 4.48
C CYS A 24 15.08 -9.23 5.48
N PRO A 25 16.44 -9.21 5.48
CA PRO A 25 17.19 -8.29 6.30
C PRO A 25 17.30 -6.96 5.57
N THR A 26 16.19 -6.25 5.46
CA THR A 26 16.25 -4.79 5.50
C THR A 26 15.32 -4.41 6.62
N ASP A 27 15.90 -4.33 7.81
CA ASP A 27 15.21 -3.92 9.03
C ASP A 27 14.86 -2.44 8.88
N CYS A 28 13.81 -2.16 8.09
CA CYS A 28 13.22 -0.83 7.93
C CYS A 28 12.69 -0.32 9.30
N ALA A 29 12.59 -1.20 10.30
CA ALA A 29 12.00 -0.99 11.60
C ALA A 29 12.88 -0.22 12.60
N SER A 30 14.04 0.31 12.19
CA SER A 30 14.86 1.13 13.09
C SER A 30 14.24 2.48 13.44
N GLY A 31 13.09 2.83 12.87
CA GLY A 31 12.31 3.98 13.30
C GLY A 31 13.03 5.31 13.07
N ASP A 32 13.91 5.37 12.07
CA ASP A 32 14.70 6.57 11.77
C ASP A 32 13.76 7.74 11.43
N PRO A 33 13.66 8.77 12.29
CA PRO A 33 12.81 9.92 12.01
C PRO A 33 13.21 10.65 10.73
N ALA A 34 14.48 10.54 10.31
CA ALA A 34 14.96 11.12 9.06
C ALA A 34 14.31 10.46 7.83
N ALA A 35 13.96 9.17 7.90
CA ALA A 35 13.27 8.48 6.82
C ALA A 35 11.82 8.96 6.65
N LEU A 36 11.11 9.24 7.75
CA LEU A 36 9.76 9.83 7.70
C LEU A 36 9.76 11.25 7.16
N VAL A 37 10.74 12.07 7.57
CA VAL A 37 10.92 13.42 7.04
C VAL A 37 11.26 13.37 5.54
N GLY A 38 12.14 12.44 5.13
CA GLY A 38 12.45 12.19 3.73
C GLY A 38 11.23 11.79 2.91
N LEU A 39 10.39 10.90 3.43
CA LEU A 39 9.12 10.52 2.82
C LEU A 39 8.18 11.72 2.67
N ALA A 40 7.95 12.48 3.74
CA ALA A 40 7.07 13.65 3.70
C ALA A 40 7.56 14.69 2.68
N GLN A 41 8.87 14.90 2.59
CA GLN A 41 9.47 15.79 1.59
C GLN A 41 9.25 15.27 0.17
N LYS A 42 9.44 13.97 -0.09
CA LYS A 42 9.19 13.38 -1.41
C LYS A 42 7.72 13.53 -1.84
N ILE A 43 6.78 13.35 -0.91
CA ILE A 43 5.36 13.57 -1.18
C ILE A 43 5.10 15.04 -1.53
N ALA A 44 5.62 15.97 -0.72
CA ALA A 44 5.46 17.41 -0.95
C ALA A 44 6.09 17.91 -2.26
N ASP A 45 7.18 17.27 -2.70
CA ASP A 45 7.91 17.64 -3.92
C ASP A 45 7.44 16.89 -5.18
N CYS A 46 6.33 16.12 -5.11
CA CYS A 46 5.86 15.28 -6.23
C CYS A 46 6.92 14.28 -6.73
N ARG A 47 7.58 13.60 -5.78
CA ARG A 47 8.63 12.59 -6.02
C ARG A 47 8.22 11.24 -5.45
N MET A 48 6.94 10.88 -5.53
CA MET A 48 6.43 9.60 -5.01
C MET A 48 7.08 8.38 -5.66
N LEU A 49 7.55 8.49 -6.91
CA LEU A 49 8.32 7.42 -7.58
C LEU A 49 9.66 7.10 -6.91
N GLU A 50 10.16 7.99 -6.05
CA GLU A 50 11.40 7.78 -5.29
C GLU A 50 11.15 7.22 -3.88
N ILE A 51 9.88 6.99 -3.52
CA ILE A 51 9.52 6.35 -2.27
C ILE A 51 9.95 4.89 -2.31
N THR A 52 10.50 4.44 -1.20
CA THR A 52 10.98 3.07 -0.99
C THR A 52 10.00 2.26 -0.14
N ALA A 53 10.06 0.94 -0.24
CA ALA A 53 9.22 0.03 0.56
C ALA A 53 9.43 0.26 2.07
N CYS A 54 10.67 0.55 2.49
CA CYS A 54 10.96 0.89 3.88
C CYS A 54 10.24 2.15 4.36
N GLU A 55 10.19 3.20 3.55
CA GLU A 55 9.50 4.44 3.90
C GLU A 55 7.99 4.21 4.03
N ILE A 56 7.39 3.42 3.12
CA ILE A 56 5.97 3.03 3.20
C ILE A 56 5.69 2.20 4.45
N GLN A 57 6.51 1.19 4.74
CA GLN A 57 6.33 0.33 5.90
C GLN A 57 6.44 1.13 7.21
N LEU A 58 7.44 2.01 7.30
CA LEU A 58 7.64 2.89 8.46
C LEU A 58 6.46 3.85 8.65
N ALA A 59 5.95 4.45 7.56
CA ALA A 59 4.77 5.31 7.62
C ALA A 59 3.53 4.55 8.09
N SER A 60 3.32 3.32 7.62
CA SER A 60 2.19 2.50 8.06
C SER A 60 2.32 2.15 9.54
N LYS A 61 3.51 1.78 10.01
CA LYS A 61 3.75 1.49 11.43
C LYS A 61 3.45 2.70 12.32
N VAL A 62 3.91 3.89 11.93
CA VAL A 62 3.62 5.13 12.66
C VAL A 62 2.13 5.46 12.63
N ALA A 63 1.43 5.22 11.52
CA ALA A 63 -0.02 5.43 11.44
C ALA A 63 -0.79 4.51 12.41
N ASN A 64 -0.39 3.24 12.53
CA ASN A 64 -0.96 2.29 13.50
C ASN A 64 -0.65 2.72 14.95
N GLU A 65 0.58 3.13 15.24
CA GLU A 65 0.98 3.61 16.58
C GLU A 65 0.25 4.92 16.96
N ALA A 66 -0.11 5.74 15.97
CA ALA A 66 -0.84 6.98 16.18
C ALA A 66 -2.37 6.79 16.32
N SER A 67 -2.92 5.66 15.88
CA SER A 67 -4.36 5.40 15.90
C SER A 67 -4.67 3.91 16.03
N ASP A 68 -5.32 3.54 17.15
CA ASP A 68 -5.83 2.18 17.36
C ASP A 68 -6.98 1.79 16.40
N GLU A 69 -7.50 2.73 15.60
CA GLU A 69 -8.58 2.50 14.64
C GLU A 69 -8.08 2.14 13.25
N ILE A 70 -6.78 2.32 12.98
CA ILE A 70 -6.15 2.09 11.69
C ILE A 70 -5.25 0.86 11.83
N ASP A 71 -5.77 -0.31 11.46
CA ASP A 71 -4.95 -1.52 11.27
C ASP A 71 -4.49 -1.55 9.80
N THR A 72 -3.34 -0.94 9.57
CA THR A 72 -2.72 -0.82 8.24
C THR A 72 -1.26 -1.23 8.26
N GLU A 73 -0.83 -2.08 9.21
CA GLU A 73 0.57 -2.47 9.28
C GLU A 73 0.91 -3.33 8.07
N LEU A 74 1.70 -2.74 7.16
CA LEU A 74 2.10 -3.40 5.92
C LEU A 74 3.31 -4.31 6.16
N THR A 75 3.24 -5.51 5.61
CA THR A 75 4.42 -6.37 5.49
C THR A 75 5.44 -5.77 4.52
N ALA A 76 6.66 -6.31 4.50
CA ALA A 76 7.68 -5.85 3.55
C ALA A 76 7.24 -6.08 2.09
N GLU A 77 6.58 -7.22 1.84
CA GLU A 77 6.05 -7.60 0.52
C GLU A 77 4.91 -6.68 0.09
N GLU A 78 4.00 -6.33 1.01
CA GLU A 78 2.91 -5.38 0.75
C GLU A 78 3.44 -3.97 0.48
N ALA A 79 4.47 -3.54 1.21
CA ALA A 79 5.12 -2.25 0.99
C ALA A 79 5.87 -2.20 -0.36
N GLU A 80 6.49 -3.30 -0.78
CA GLU A 80 7.13 -3.42 -2.10
C GLU A 80 6.10 -3.40 -3.22
N ALA A 81 5.00 -4.13 -3.07
CA ALA A 81 3.88 -4.11 -4.00
C ALA A 81 3.26 -2.71 -4.14
N ALA A 82 3.19 -1.93 -3.05
CA ALA A 82 2.76 -0.53 -3.09
C ALA A 82 3.72 0.36 -3.90
N VAL A 83 5.04 0.18 -3.76
CA VAL A 83 6.04 0.89 -4.59
C VAL A 83 5.90 0.51 -6.06
N ASP A 84 5.72 -0.78 -6.37
CA ASP A 84 5.52 -1.26 -7.72
C ASP A 84 4.25 -0.66 -8.34
N PHE A 85 3.17 -0.56 -7.56
CA PHE A 85 1.93 0.07 -8.00
C PHE A 85 2.13 1.55 -8.35
N LEU A 86 2.84 2.32 -7.51
CA LEU A 86 3.16 3.72 -7.78
C LEU A 86 3.96 3.87 -9.08
N LYS A 87 4.95 2.99 -9.29
CA LYS A 87 5.81 3.02 -10.49
C LYS A 87 5.08 2.59 -11.76
N LEU A 88 4.26 1.54 -11.68
CA LEU A 88 3.51 1.01 -12.81
C LEU A 88 2.50 2.02 -13.35
N ASN A 89 1.88 2.79 -12.45
CA ASN A 89 0.91 3.82 -12.80
C ASN A 89 1.53 5.23 -12.96
N ASP A 90 2.87 5.34 -12.94
CA ASP A 90 3.62 6.60 -13.09
C ASP A 90 3.16 7.74 -12.14
N ILE A 91 2.85 7.37 -10.88
CA ILE A 91 2.32 8.28 -9.85
C ILE A 91 3.46 9.06 -9.21
N LYS A 92 3.53 10.35 -9.49
CA LYS A 92 4.55 11.29 -9.00
C LYS A 92 4.04 12.10 -7.83
N CYS A 93 2.79 12.52 -7.88
CA CYS A 93 2.14 13.37 -6.87
C CYS A 93 1.01 12.65 -6.13
N ILE A 94 0.64 13.15 -4.96
CA ILE A 94 -0.47 12.59 -4.18
C ILE A 94 -1.82 12.81 -4.87
N GLU A 95 -1.97 13.94 -5.57
CA GLU A 95 -3.17 14.27 -6.34
C GLU A 95 -3.38 13.29 -7.52
N GLU A 96 -2.30 12.73 -8.07
CA GLU A 96 -2.38 11.70 -9.11
C GLU A 96 -2.84 10.37 -8.54
N LEU A 97 -2.42 10.04 -7.30
CA LEU A 97 -2.92 8.86 -6.58
C LEU A 97 -4.41 9.00 -6.26
N GLU A 98 -4.86 10.19 -5.83
CA GLU A 98 -6.27 10.49 -5.57
C GLU A 98 -7.10 10.39 -6.84
N ALA A 99 -6.64 10.99 -7.95
CA ALA A 99 -7.32 10.90 -9.24
C ALA A 99 -7.40 9.45 -9.75
N LEU A 100 -6.35 8.67 -9.57
CA LEU A 100 -6.35 7.25 -9.94
C LEU A 100 -7.35 6.46 -9.09
N TYR A 101 -7.41 6.73 -7.79
CA TYR A 101 -8.37 6.13 -6.88
C TYR A 101 -9.82 6.45 -7.28
N GLU A 102 -10.12 7.71 -7.59
CA GLU A 102 -11.45 8.12 -8.07
C GLU A 102 -11.82 7.45 -9.40
N CYS A 103 -10.86 7.31 -10.31
CA CYS A 103 -11.05 6.60 -11.57
C CYS A 103 -11.35 5.12 -11.32
N ALA A 104 -10.53 4.45 -10.49
CA ALA A 104 -10.67 3.04 -10.15
C ALA A 104 -12.00 2.70 -9.46
N GLN A 105 -12.61 3.64 -8.74
CA GLN A 105 -13.96 3.45 -8.17
C GLN A 105 -15.05 3.36 -9.24
N GLN A 106 -14.87 4.05 -10.38
CA GLN A 106 -15.84 4.10 -11.47
C GLN A 106 -15.55 3.04 -12.53
N ASP A 107 -14.28 2.80 -12.81
CA ASP A 107 -13.78 1.84 -13.77
C ASP A 107 -12.50 1.16 -13.23
N PRO A 108 -12.56 -0.12 -12.83
CA PRO A 108 -11.42 -0.83 -12.28
C PRO A 108 -10.25 -0.98 -13.26
N ASP A 109 -10.49 -0.83 -14.57
CA ASP A 109 -9.44 -0.90 -15.60
C ASP A 109 -8.60 0.40 -15.66
N CYS A 110 -8.99 1.46 -14.93
CA CYS A 110 -8.21 2.70 -14.83
C CYS A 110 -6.83 2.51 -14.16
N ALA A 111 -6.72 1.54 -13.25
CA ALA A 111 -5.51 1.32 -12.47
C ALA A 111 -4.85 0.00 -12.86
N GLN A 112 -3.56 0.05 -13.15
CA GLN A 112 -2.78 -1.15 -13.40
C GLN A 112 -2.35 -1.75 -12.06
N ILE A 113 -2.80 -2.98 -11.80
CA ILE A 113 -2.43 -3.73 -10.60
C ILE A 113 -1.20 -4.58 -10.95
N PRO A 114 -0.06 -4.42 -10.26
CA PRO A 114 1.10 -5.27 -10.49
C PRO A 114 0.83 -6.72 -10.05
N ASP A 115 1.44 -7.69 -10.72
CA ASP A 115 1.29 -9.13 -10.41
C ASP A 115 1.63 -9.45 -8.94
N SER A 116 2.58 -8.71 -8.35
CA SER A 116 2.94 -8.82 -6.94
C SER A 116 1.77 -8.47 -6.01
N LEU A 117 1.02 -7.42 -6.33
CA LEU A 117 -0.18 -7.03 -5.57
C LEU A 117 -1.35 -7.99 -5.85
N GLN A 118 -1.51 -8.46 -7.08
CA GLN A 118 -2.56 -9.42 -7.43
C GLN A 118 -2.37 -10.75 -6.66
N SER A 119 -1.14 -11.24 -6.56
CA SER A 119 -0.83 -12.46 -5.82
C SER A 119 -1.18 -12.33 -4.33
N LEU A 120 -0.86 -11.18 -3.71
CA LEU A 120 -1.21 -10.90 -2.32
C LEU A 120 -2.72 -10.80 -2.08
N ILE A 121 -3.46 -10.25 -3.05
CA ILE A 121 -4.94 -10.21 -3.02
C ILE A 121 -5.49 -11.64 -3.03
N ASP A 122 -5.03 -12.46 -3.96
CA ASP A 122 -5.51 -13.84 -4.15
C ASP A 122 -5.22 -14.72 -2.92
N GLU A 123 -4.05 -14.56 -2.28
CA GLU A 123 -3.66 -15.26 -1.04
C GLU A 123 -4.55 -14.88 0.16
N ARG A 124 -4.89 -13.59 0.28
CA ARG A 124 -5.79 -13.10 1.34
C ARG A 124 -7.25 -13.53 1.14
N GLU A 125 -7.70 -13.70 -0.10
CA GLU A 125 -9.05 -14.22 -0.38
C GLU A 125 -9.18 -15.72 -0.04
N GLN A 126 -8.13 -16.50 -0.31
CA GLN A 126 -8.12 -17.94 0.00
C GLN A 126 -8.06 -18.23 1.51
N SER A 127 -7.40 -17.37 2.29
CA SER A 127 -7.30 -17.50 3.74
C SER A 127 -8.60 -17.19 4.50
N LYS A 128 -9.65 -16.72 3.81
CA LYS A 128 -10.99 -16.43 4.37
C LYS A 128 -12.02 -17.55 4.15
N GLN A 129 -11.65 -18.66 3.50
CA GLN A 129 -12.49 -19.86 3.32
C GLN A 129 -12.15 -20.96 4.33
#